data_AF-A0A2V7XES0-F1
#
_entry.id   AF-A0A2V7XES0-F1
#
_cell.length_a   1.000
_cell.length_b   1.000
_cell.length_c   1.000
_cell.angle_alpha   90.00
_cell.angle_beta   90.00
_cell.angle_gamma   90.00
#
_symmetry.space_group_name_H-M   'P 1'
#
loop_
_entity.id
_entity.type
_entity.pdbx_description
1 polymer ?
#
loop_
_entity_poly.entity_id
_entity_poly.type
_entity_poly.pdbx_seq_one_letter_code
_entity_poly.pdbx_strand_id
1 'polypeptide(L)'
;MSAARIAELGFDGGKMMYRLDPQDPASGRTIQACAQALNDLRKHGLPGFLEPLGVARETKGYVPAKDAATLVRQCGIAAGLGESSVHLWLKVPIVEDLARVCRATTLPLLLLGGPARGTAEETLRDFATALAAGARIRGAIIGRNLLYPGDADPLPLSRALTSLVHRGASLPDALQHLAEPARPRRKSAAGRG
;
A
#
# COMPACT_ATOMS: atom_id res chain seq x y z
N MET A 1 -15.39 11.76 -0.40
CA MET A 1 -15.46 11.96 1.06
C MET A 1 -14.43 13.03 1.44
N SER A 2 -14.83 14.09 2.15
CA SER A 2 -13.93 15.20 2.53
C SER A 2 -13.14 14.88 3.80
N ALA A 3 -12.07 15.62 4.08
CA ALA A 3 -11.30 15.49 5.32
C ALA A 3 -12.17 15.76 6.56
N ALA A 4 -13.05 16.76 6.51
CA ALA A 4 -14.02 17.03 7.58
C ALA A 4 -14.90 15.80 7.86
N ARG A 5 -15.41 15.15 6.81
CA ARG A 5 -16.25 13.95 6.99
C ARG A 5 -15.47 12.76 7.54
N ILE A 6 -14.20 12.59 7.13
CA ILE A 6 -13.29 11.57 7.68
C ILE A 6 -13.12 11.80 9.19
N ALA A 7 -12.89 13.04 9.61
CA ALA A 7 -12.74 13.40 11.02
C ALA A 7 -14.04 13.18 11.82
N GLU A 8 -15.19 13.65 11.30
CA GLU A 8 -16.51 13.45 11.92
C GLU A 8 -16.86 11.97 12.13
N LEU A 9 -16.46 11.11 11.21
CA LEU A 9 -16.69 9.66 11.29
C LEU A 9 -15.68 8.94 12.19
N GLY A 10 -14.67 9.65 12.72
CA GLY A 10 -13.64 9.08 13.57
C GLY A 10 -12.68 8.15 12.82
N PHE A 11 -12.44 8.38 11.52
CA PHE A 11 -11.44 7.62 10.77
C PHE A 11 -10.02 8.10 11.07
N ASP A 12 -9.07 7.17 11.09
CA ASP A 12 -7.67 7.44 11.45
C ASP A 12 -6.84 8.09 10.32
N GLY A 13 -7.41 8.35 9.14
CA GLY A 13 -6.68 8.97 8.04
C GLY A 13 -7.37 8.87 6.68
N GLY A 14 -6.76 9.51 5.68
CA GLY A 14 -7.25 9.52 4.30
C GLY A 14 -6.27 8.89 3.32
N LYS A 15 -6.79 8.15 2.33
CA LYS A 15 -6.00 7.54 1.25
C LYS A 15 -6.31 8.23 -0.07
N MET A 16 -5.27 8.59 -0.81
CA MET A 16 -5.36 9.08 -2.18
C MET A 16 -4.27 8.48 -3.08
N MET A 17 -4.43 8.67 -4.38
CA MET A 17 -3.52 8.24 -5.43
C MET A 17 -3.53 9.29 -6.54
N TYR A 18 -2.37 9.49 -7.16
CA TYR A 18 -2.32 10.07 -8.49
C TYR A 18 -1.58 9.12 -9.45
N ARG A 19 -1.87 9.27 -10.74
CA ARG A 19 -1.11 8.65 -11.82
C ARG A 19 -0.53 9.77 -12.69
N LEU A 20 0.79 9.79 -12.82
CA LEU A 20 1.52 10.84 -13.51
C LEU A 20 2.07 10.31 -14.85
N ASP A 21 1.49 10.79 -15.94
CA ASP A 21 2.18 10.87 -17.23
C ASP A 21 2.73 12.31 -17.36
N PRO A 22 4.07 12.51 -17.44
CA PRO A 22 4.66 13.84 -17.61
C PRO A 22 4.21 14.58 -18.89
N GLN A 23 3.69 13.86 -19.88
CA GLN A 23 3.23 14.42 -21.16
C GLN A 23 1.72 14.73 -21.16
N ASP A 24 0.97 14.36 -20.13
CA ASP A 24 -0.47 14.60 -20.03
C ASP A 24 -0.77 15.73 -19.02
N PRO A 25 -1.18 16.93 -19.48
CA PRO A 25 -1.56 18.03 -18.60
C PRO A 25 -2.68 17.66 -17.61
N ALA A 26 -3.52 16.66 -17.92
CA ALA A 26 -4.57 16.19 -17.02
C ALA A 26 -4.01 15.59 -15.72
N SER A 27 -2.78 15.05 -15.72
CA SER A 27 -2.12 14.56 -14.50
C SER A 27 -1.94 15.68 -13.47
N GLY A 28 -1.67 16.92 -13.91
CA GLY A 28 -1.51 18.08 -13.03
C GLY A 28 -2.74 18.35 -12.16
N ARG A 29 -3.95 18.20 -12.71
CA ARG A 29 -5.21 18.39 -11.96
C ARG A 29 -5.35 17.39 -10.81
N THR A 30 -4.99 16.12 -11.06
CA THR A 30 -5.06 15.08 -10.01
C THR A 30 -4.01 15.29 -8.93
N ILE A 31 -2.80 15.72 -9.31
CA ILE A 31 -1.73 16.04 -8.37
C ILE A 31 -2.12 17.23 -7.48
N GLN A 32 -2.68 18.29 -8.08
CA GLN A 32 -3.18 19.44 -7.32
C GLN A 32 -4.31 19.04 -6.35
N ALA A 33 -5.25 18.21 -6.79
CA ALA A 33 -6.31 17.70 -5.93
C ALA A 33 -5.75 16.86 -4.76
N CYS A 34 -4.70 16.06 -5.00
CA CYS A 34 -4.01 15.33 -3.94
C CYS A 34 -3.34 16.29 -2.93
N ALA A 35 -2.63 17.32 -3.40
CA ALA A 35 -2.01 18.33 -2.54
C ALA A 35 -3.04 19.05 -1.67
N GLN A 36 -4.19 19.44 -2.24
CA GLN A 36 -5.27 20.06 -1.48
C GLN A 36 -5.85 19.11 -0.43
N ALA A 37 -6.11 17.85 -0.79
CA ALA A 37 -6.63 16.86 0.14
C ALA A 37 -5.65 16.56 1.29
N LEU A 38 -4.34 16.57 1.03
CA LEU A 38 -3.31 16.46 2.06
C LEU A 38 -3.33 17.67 3.02
N ASN A 39 -3.43 18.89 2.48
CA ASN A 39 -3.57 20.10 3.29
C ASN A 39 -4.83 20.04 4.17
N ASP A 40 -5.94 19.56 3.63
CA ASP A 40 -7.19 19.47 4.37
C ASP A 40 -7.14 18.39 5.46
N LEU A 41 -6.56 17.21 5.20
CA LEU A 41 -6.32 16.20 6.25
C LEU A 41 -5.42 16.74 7.37
N ARG A 42 -4.36 17.48 7.01
CA ARG A 42 -3.44 18.11 7.96
C ARG A 42 -4.14 19.06 8.92
N LYS A 43 -5.11 19.86 8.44
CA LYS A 43 -5.91 20.77 9.29
C LYS A 43 -6.69 20.04 10.38
N HIS A 44 -6.99 18.76 10.17
CA HIS A 44 -7.65 17.88 11.14
C HIS A 44 -6.66 17.00 11.93
N GLY A 45 -5.34 17.18 11.75
CA GLY A 45 -4.32 16.34 12.39
C GLY A 45 -4.28 14.90 11.87
N LEU A 46 -4.92 14.61 10.73
CA LEU A 46 -5.05 13.26 10.20
C LEU A 46 -3.90 12.93 9.23
N PRO A 47 -3.38 11.69 9.26
CA PRO A 47 -2.41 11.24 8.27
C PRO A 47 -3.02 11.07 6.88
N GLY A 48 -2.21 11.43 5.89
CA GLY A 48 -2.48 11.20 4.48
C GLY A 48 -1.63 10.04 3.97
N PHE A 49 -2.27 9.07 3.34
CA PHE A 49 -1.60 7.97 2.66
C PHE A 49 -1.65 8.23 1.16
N LEU A 50 -0.54 8.64 0.56
CA LEU A 50 -0.46 8.94 -0.87
C LEU A 50 0.15 7.76 -1.64
N GLU A 51 -0.49 7.31 -2.72
CA GLU A 51 0.08 6.33 -3.66
C GLU A 51 0.52 7.07 -4.92
N PRO A 52 1.79 7.49 -5.00
CA PRO A 52 2.31 8.18 -6.17
C PRO A 52 2.75 7.14 -7.21
N LEU A 53 2.17 7.19 -8.41
CA LEU A 53 2.43 6.19 -9.44
C LEU A 53 2.74 6.86 -10.79
N GLY A 54 3.89 6.55 -11.37
CA GLY A 54 4.17 6.91 -12.76
C GLY A 54 3.37 6.02 -13.70
N VAL A 55 2.94 6.56 -14.83
CA VAL A 55 2.32 5.79 -15.90
C VAL A 55 2.95 6.11 -17.24
N ALA A 56 2.99 5.11 -18.12
CA ALA A 56 3.34 5.27 -19.52
C ALA A 56 2.10 5.10 -20.38
N ARG A 57 1.99 5.89 -21.44
CA ARG A 57 0.91 5.78 -22.41
C ARG A 57 1.24 4.69 -23.44
N GLU A 58 0.37 3.71 -23.56
CA GLU A 58 0.40 2.67 -24.58
C GLU A 58 -0.87 2.71 -25.45
N THR A 59 -0.88 1.92 -26.52
CA THR A 59 -2.00 1.85 -27.48
C THR A 59 -3.36 1.54 -26.83
N LYS A 60 -3.37 0.73 -25.77
CA LYS A 60 -4.58 0.31 -25.05
C LYS A 60 -4.89 1.15 -23.80
N GLY A 61 -4.14 2.23 -23.56
CA GLY A 61 -4.30 3.10 -22.40
C GLY A 61 -3.03 3.25 -21.56
N TYR A 62 -3.18 3.59 -20.28
CA TYR A 62 -2.05 3.82 -19.39
C TYR A 62 -1.63 2.55 -18.65
N VAL A 63 -0.33 2.27 -18.65
CA VAL A 63 0.27 1.20 -17.85
C VAL A 63 1.10 1.78 -16.69
N PRO A 64 1.10 1.15 -15.50
CA PRO A 64 1.97 1.55 -14.41
C PRO A 64 3.45 1.40 -14.76
N ALA A 65 4.23 2.48 -14.59
CA ALA A 65 5.68 2.45 -14.65
C ALA A 65 6.23 2.16 -13.24
N LYS A 66 6.76 0.95 -13.06
CA LYS A 66 7.16 0.38 -11.76
C LYS A 66 8.66 0.12 -11.65
N ASP A 67 9.48 0.74 -12.48
CA ASP A 67 10.92 0.69 -12.29
C ASP A 67 11.35 1.60 -11.12
N ALA A 68 12.49 1.28 -10.50
CA ALA A 68 13.00 2.02 -9.36
C ALA A 68 13.24 3.50 -9.67
N ALA A 69 13.71 3.85 -10.87
CA ALA A 69 14.01 5.23 -11.23
C ALA A 69 12.73 6.09 -11.31
N THR A 70 11.67 5.53 -11.89
CA THR A 70 10.35 6.15 -11.88
C THR A 70 9.83 6.32 -10.45
N LEU A 71 9.89 5.28 -9.61
CA LEU A 71 9.41 5.39 -8.23
C LEU A 71 10.22 6.37 -7.37
N VAL A 72 11.53 6.45 -7.56
CA VAL A 72 12.39 7.47 -6.92
C VAL A 72 11.89 8.87 -7.25
N ARG A 73 11.62 9.14 -8.54
CA ARG A 73 11.07 10.42 -8.99
C ARG A 73 9.70 10.68 -8.35
N GLN A 74 8.83 9.68 -8.33
CA GLN A 74 7.49 9.78 -7.74
C GLN A 74 7.53 10.05 -6.23
N CYS A 75 8.45 9.41 -5.49
CA CYS A 75 8.64 9.66 -4.07
C CYS A 75 9.11 11.10 -3.82
N GLY A 76 10.03 11.61 -4.64
CA GLY A 76 10.50 13.00 -4.55
C GLY A 76 9.38 14.01 -4.81
N ILE A 77 8.58 13.81 -5.87
CA ILE A 77 7.42 14.66 -6.17
C ILE A 77 6.43 14.62 -5.00
N ALA A 78 6.03 13.41 -4.57
CA ALA A 78 5.07 13.21 -3.50
C ALA A 78 5.50 13.85 -2.17
N ALA A 79 6.79 13.80 -1.84
CA ALA A 79 7.32 14.39 -0.61
C ALA A 79 7.25 15.93 -0.59
N GLY A 80 7.15 16.56 -1.76
CA GLY A 80 6.96 18.00 -1.91
C GLY A 80 5.51 18.45 -2.11
N LEU A 81 4.53 17.53 -2.04
CA LEU A 81 3.12 17.91 -2.22
C LEU A 81 2.49 18.47 -0.95
N GLY A 82 1.73 19.56 -1.13
CA GLY A 82 1.05 20.26 -0.05
C GLY A 82 1.94 21.31 0.61
N GLU A 83 1.44 21.90 1.69
CA GLU A 83 2.14 22.91 2.48
C GLU A 83 3.19 22.29 3.42
N SER A 84 3.04 21.01 3.74
CA SER A 84 3.92 20.27 4.63
C SER A 84 3.74 18.77 4.41
N SER A 85 4.82 18.00 4.57
CA SER A 85 4.81 16.53 4.54
C SER A 85 4.65 15.90 5.93
N VAL A 86 4.35 16.71 6.96
CA VAL A 86 3.96 16.19 8.28
C VAL A 86 2.72 15.31 8.13
N HIS A 87 2.78 14.12 8.76
CA HIS A 87 1.76 13.07 8.68
C HIS A 87 1.54 12.45 7.29
N LEU A 88 2.42 12.70 6.32
CA LEU A 88 2.37 12.06 5.00
C LEU A 88 3.08 10.70 5.03
N TRP A 89 2.37 9.67 4.57
CA TRP A 89 2.89 8.33 4.33
C TRP A 89 2.79 8.02 2.85
N LEU A 90 3.85 7.43 2.27
CA LEU A 90 3.81 7.00 0.88
C LEU A 90 3.50 5.52 0.79
N LYS A 91 2.66 5.14 -0.17
CA LYS A 91 2.32 3.75 -0.47
C LYS A 91 2.94 3.39 -1.82
N VAL A 92 3.85 2.43 -1.84
CA VAL A 92 4.69 2.11 -3.01
C VAL A 92 4.63 0.62 -3.40
N PRO A 93 4.79 0.28 -4.70
CA PRO A 93 4.94 -1.11 -5.14
C PRO A 93 6.22 -1.76 -4.63
N ILE A 94 6.15 -3.07 -4.42
CA ILE A 94 7.34 -3.92 -4.38
C ILE A 94 7.90 -3.98 -5.80
N VAL A 95 9.17 -3.61 -5.95
CA VAL A 95 9.89 -3.52 -7.23
C VAL A 95 11.32 -4.00 -7.05
N GLU A 96 12.01 -4.26 -8.16
CA GLU A 96 13.45 -4.42 -8.16
C GLU A 96 14.15 -3.14 -7.67
N ASP A 97 15.23 -3.28 -6.91
CA ASP A 97 15.97 -2.17 -6.29
C ASP A 97 15.10 -1.25 -5.40
N LEU A 98 14.16 -1.85 -4.65
CA LEU A 98 13.34 -1.13 -3.67
C LEU A 98 14.19 -0.37 -2.62
N ALA A 99 15.40 -0.84 -2.33
CA ALA A 99 16.34 -0.17 -1.45
C ALA A 99 16.72 1.24 -1.96
N ARG A 100 16.87 1.42 -3.28
CA ARG A 100 17.07 2.75 -3.88
C ARG A 100 15.86 3.65 -3.71
N VAL A 101 14.65 3.10 -3.88
CA VAL A 101 13.40 3.85 -3.64
C VAL A 101 13.31 4.30 -2.17
N CYS A 102 13.69 3.43 -1.23
CA CYS A 102 13.71 3.77 0.20
C CYS A 102 14.64 4.95 0.54
N ARG A 103 15.73 5.13 -0.22
CA ARG A 103 16.65 6.26 -0.03
C ARG A 103 16.15 7.57 -0.64
N ALA A 104 15.09 7.55 -1.46
CA ALA A 104 14.59 8.73 -2.15
C ALA A 104 13.78 9.69 -1.26
N THR A 105 13.37 9.25 -0.07
CA THR A 105 12.52 10.05 0.82
C THR A 105 12.83 9.77 2.29
N THR A 106 12.51 10.75 3.13
CA THR A 106 12.52 10.58 4.58
C THR A 106 11.15 10.14 5.13
N LEU A 107 10.12 10.12 4.29
CA LEU A 107 8.77 9.74 4.69
C LEU A 107 8.66 8.24 4.97
N PRO A 108 7.74 7.83 5.86
CA PRO A 108 7.45 6.42 6.07
C PRO A 108 6.78 5.82 4.82
N LEU A 109 7.20 4.61 4.46
CA LEU A 109 6.72 3.85 3.31
C LEU A 109 5.84 2.68 3.77
N LEU A 110 4.73 2.49 3.06
CA LEU A 110 3.88 1.31 3.14
C LEU A 110 3.94 0.56 1.82
N LEU A 111 4.12 -0.75 1.89
CA LEU A 111 4.09 -1.61 0.73
C LEU A 111 2.64 -1.83 0.28
N LEU A 112 2.39 -1.76 -1.03
CA LEU A 112 1.14 -2.26 -1.60
C LEU A 112 1.26 -3.75 -1.89
N GLY A 113 0.16 -4.49 -1.64
CA GLY A 113 0.01 -5.85 -2.17
C GLY A 113 -0.06 -5.79 -3.69
N GLY A 114 0.84 -6.51 -4.36
CA GLY A 114 0.93 -6.56 -5.82
C GLY A 114 -0.33 -7.10 -6.51
N PRO A 115 -0.26 -7.45 -7.80
CA PRO A 115 -1.38 -8.14 -8.45
C PRO A 115 -1.63 -9.51 -7.80
N ALA A 116 -2.92 -9.91 -7.71
CA ALA A 116 -3.37 -11.18 -7.11
C ALA A 116 -3.15 -12.36 -8.05
N ARG A 117 -1.89 -12.59 -8.44
CA ARG A 117 -1.51 -13.60 -9.42
C ARG A 117 -0.50 -14.63 -8.90
N GLY A 118 -0.03 -14.47 -7.67
CA GLY A 118 0.94 -15.38 -7.04
C GLY A 118 0.34 -16.19 -5.90
N THR A 119 1.11 -17.17 -5.44
CA THR A 119 0.78 -17.99 -4.28
C THR A 119 0.94 -17.21 -2.97
N ALA A 120 0.38 -17.73 -1.89
CA ALA A 120 0.59 -17.19 -0.54
C ALA A 120 2.08 -17.18 -0.17
N GLU A 121 2.84 -18.22 -0.55
CA GLU A 121 4.27 -18.32 -0.30
C GLU A 121 5.07 -17.26 -1.08
N GLU A 122 4.78 -17.07 -2.37
CA GLU A 122 5.40 -16.03 -3.19
C GLU A 122 5.14 -14.65 -2.60
N THR A 123 3.89 -14.39 -2.18
CA THR A 123 3.53 -13.14 -1.50
C THR A 123 4.39 -12.95 -0.23
N LEU A 124 4.54 -13.98 0.61
CA LEU A 124 5.36 -13.86 1.82
C LEU A 124 6.84 -13.63 1.51
N ARG A 125 7.40 -14.27 0.47
CA ARG A 125 8.78 -14.04 0.02
C ARG A 125 8.99 -12.60 -0.44
N ASP A 126 8.06 -12.06 -1.23
CA ASP A 126 8.10 -10.68 -1.70
C ASP A 126 8.07 -9.71 -0.52
N PHE A 127 7.18 -9.93 0.44
CA PHE A 127 7.07 -9.08 1.64
C PHE A 127 8.30 -9.17 2.54
N ALA A 128 8.83 -10.38 2.79
CA ALA A 128 10.04 -10.55 3.60
C ALA A 128 11.24 -9.82 2.97
N THR A 129 11.42 -9.94 1.65
CA THR A 129 12.48 -9.24 0.90
C THR A 129 12.27 -7.73 0.95
N ALA A 130 11.04 -7.27 0.70
CA ALA A 130 10.72 -5.85 0.67
C ALA A 130 10.89 -5.19 2.05
N LEU A 131 10.43 -5.81 3.14
CA LEU A 131 10.60 -5.29 4.50
C LEU A 131 12.08 -5.12 4.88
N ALA A 132 12.96 -5.98 4.35
CA ALA A 132 14.40 -5.87 4.55
C ALA A 132 15.09 -4.80 3.69
N ALA A 133 14.41 -4.23 2.69
CA ALA A 133 15.01 -3.30 1.73
C ALA A 133 15.38 -1.93 2.35
N GLY A 134 14.77 -1.55 3.46
CA GLY A 134 15.17 -0.34 4.19
C GLY A 134 14.26 0.05 5.35
N ALA A 135 14.84 0.73 6.34
CA ALA A 135 14.16 1.13 7.58
C ALA A 135 12.97 2.09 7.38
N ARG A 136 12.83 2.71 6.20
CA ARG A 136 11.68 3.56 5.85
C ARG A 136 10.42 2.75 5.63
N ILE A 137 10.51 1.46 5.36
CA ILE A 137 9.35 0.59 5.20
C ILE A 137 8.81 0.26 6.59
N ARG A 138 7.56 0.67 6.83
CA ARG A 138 6.91 0.59 8.15
C ARG A 138 5.76 -0.40 8.21
N GLY A 139 5.37 -0.95 7.06
CA GLY A 139 4.28 -1.90 6.98
C GLY A 139 3.68 -1.97 5.58
N ALA A 140 2.40 -2.32 5.51
CA ALA A 140 1.72 -2.60 4.25
C ALA A 140 0.24 -2.21 4.28
N ILE A 141 -0.29 -1.84 3.11
CA ILE A 141 -1.73 -1.74 2.86
C ILE A 141 -2.05 -2.73 1.74
N ILE A 142 -2.54 -3.90 2.13
CA ILE A 142 -2.73 -5.07 1.27
C ILE A 142 -4.22 -5.20 0.94
N GLY A 143 -4.53 -5.37 -0.35
CA GLY A 143 -5.89 -5.55 -0.82
C GLY A 143 -6.09 -6.94 -1.41
N ARG A 144 -6.12 -7.00 -2.75
CA ARG A 144 -6.59 -8.17 -3.51
C ARG A 144 -5.89 -9.49 -3.15
N ASN A 145 -4.58 -9.51 -2.95
CA ASN A 145 -3.83 -10.74 -2.62
C ASN A 145 -4.29 -11.40 -1.33
N LEU A 146 -4.83 -10.61 -0.40
CA LEU A 146 -5.36 -11.12 0.86
C LEU A 146 -6.87 -11.32 0.80
N LEU A 147 -7.60 -10.37 0.19
CA LEU A 147 -9.07 -10.37 0.22
C LEU A 147 -9.71 -11.36 -0.76
N TYR A 148 -9.00 -11.76 -1.82
CA TYR A 148 -9.53 -12.64 -2.87
C TYR A 148 -8.59 -13.82 -3.16
N PRO A 149 -8.37 -14.72 -2.18
CA PRO A 149 -7.44 -15.84 -2.30
C PRO A 149 -8.00 -17.04 -3.11
N GLY A 150 -9.08 -16.85 -3.87
CA GLY A 150 -9.84 -17.94 -4.47
C GLY A 150 -10.61 -18.73 -3.41
N ASP A 151 -10.47 -20.06 -3.41
CA ASP A 151 -11.15 -20.95 -2.47
C ASP A 151 -10.44 -21.07 -1.10
N ALA A 152 -9.24 -20.52 -0.96
CA ALA A 152 -8.48 -20.58 0.29
C ALA A 152 -9.04 -19.63 1.37
N ASP A 153 -8.79 -19.96 2.64
CA ASP A 153 -9.06 -19.06 3.75
C ASP A 153 -8.01 -17.92 3.78
N PRO A 154 -8.39 -16.63 3.83
CA PRO A 154 -7.43 -15.53 3.96
C PRO A 154 -6.75 -15.45 5.34
N LEU A 155 -7.28 -16.12 6.38
CA LEU A 155 -6.77 -16.02 7.75
C LEU A 155 -5.31 -16.51 7.91
N PRO A 156 -4.90 -17.69 7.40
CA PRO A 156 -3.50 -18.12 7.40
C PRO A 156 -2.54 -17.08 6.82
N LEU A 157 -2.84 -16.54 5.64
CA LEU A 157 -2.01 -15.52 4.99
C LEU A 157 -1.99 -14.21 5.79
N SER A 158 -3.12 -13.80 6.37
CA SER A 158 -3.22 -12.63 7.25
C SER A 158 -2.30 -12.75 8.47
N ARG A 159 -2.28 -13.92 9.12
CA ARG A 159 -1.40 -14.20 10.27
C ARG A 159 0.07 -14.16 9.88
N ALA A 160 0.41 -14.80 8.76
CA ALA A 160 1.75 -14.82 8.22
C ALA A 160 2.28 -13.41 7.90
N LEU A 161 1.48 -12.58 7.23
CA LEU A 161 1.84 -11.19 6.94
C LEU A 161 1.96 -10.36 8.23
N THR A 162 1.07 -10.58 9.19
CA THR A 162 1.11 -9.91 10.50
C THR A 162 2.40 -10.23 11.26
N SER A 163 2.86 -11.49 11.24
CA SER A 163 4.09 -11.88 11.93
C SER A 163 5.33 -11.26 11.28
N LEU A 164 5.40 -11.22 9.95
CA LEU A 164 6.47 -10.52 9.22
C LEU A 164 6.49 -9.02 9.56
N VAL A 165 5.36 -8.34 9.41
CA VAL A 165 5.29 -6.87 9.50
C VAL A 165 5.45 -6.37 10.94
N HIS A 166 4.84 -7.04 11.92
CA HIS A 166 4.72 -6.50 13.28
C HIS A 166 5.55 -7.24 14.33
N ARG A 167 6.02 -8.45 14.03
CA ARG A 167 6.74 -9.30 15.02
C ARG A 167 8.19 -9.58 14.62
N GLY A 168 8.64 -9.08 13.47
CA GLY A 168 9.99 -9.32 12.97
C GLY A 168 10.26 -10.81 12.73
N ALA A 169 9.21 -11.60 12.43
CA ALA A 169 9.35 -13.02 12.17
C ALA A 169 10.23 -13.27 10.94
N SER A 170 10.96 -14.37 10.95
CA SER A 170 11.66 -14.83 9.75
C SER A 170 10.67 -15.35 8.70
N LEU A 171 11.08 -15.40 7.43
CA LEU A 171 10.26 -16.00 6.38
C LEU A 171 9.88 -17.47 6.69
N PRO A 172 10.80 -18.36 7.13
CA PRO A 172 10.43 -19.70 7.56
C PRO A 172 9.36 -19.74 8.66
N ASP A 173 9.45 -18.87 9.66
CA ASP A 173 8.46 -18.82 10.74
C ASP A 173 7.10 -18.33 10.24
N ALA A 174 7.09 -17.33 9.36
CA ALA A 174 5.85 -16.83 8.75
C ALA A 174 5.16 -17.89 7.88
N LEU A 175 5.92 -18.71 7.16
CA LEU A 175 5.38 -19.79 6.32
C LEU A 175 4.66 -20.87 7.15
N GLN A 176 5.03 -21.08 8.41
CA GLN A 176 4.35 -22.06 9.28
C GLN A 176 2.87 -21.72 9.47
N HIS A 177 2.50 -20.44 9.44
CA HIS A 177 1.09 -20.03 9.56
C HIS A 177 0.23 -20.48 8.37
N LEU A 178 0.81 -20.78 7.21
CA LEU A 178 0.07 -21.29 6.05
C LEU A 178 -0.39 -22.74 6.24
N ALA A 179 0.34 -23.52 7.06
CA ALA A 179 0.00 -24.90 7.38
C ALA A 179 -0.99 -25.01 8.55
N GLU A 180 -1.30 -23.91 9.24
CA GLU A 180 -2.28 -23.92 10.32
C GLU A 180 -3.68 -24.22 9.75
N PRO A 181 -4.40 -25.21 10.30
CA PRO A 181 -5.73 -25.52 9.82
C PRO A 181 -6.64 -24.31 9.98
N ALA A 182 -7.38 -23.99 8.91
CA ALA A 182 -8.45 -23.01 8.95
C ALA A 182 -9.41 -23.38 10.10
N ARG A 183 -9.70 -22.42 10.97
CA ARG A 183 -10.66 -22.64 12.06
C ARG A 183 -11.99 -23.02 11.40
N PRO A 184 -12.66 -24.11 11.82
CA PRO A 184 -13.88 -24.54 11.16
C PRO A 184 -14.87 -23.37 11.10
N ARG A 185 -15.38 -23.08 9.89
CA ARG A 185 -16.42 -22.06 9.71
C ARG A 185 -17.51 -22.33 10.74
N ARG A 186 -17.82 -21.33 11.58
CA ARG A 186 -19.01 -21.39 12.43
C ARG A 186 -20.16 -21.72 11.49
N LYS A 187 -20.79 -22.90 11.67
CA LYS A 187 -22.05 -23.20 11.00
C LYS A 187 -22.94 -22.01 11.31
N SER A 188 -23.41 -21.30 10.27
CA SER A 188 -24.48 -20.33 10.45
C SER A 188 -25.54 -21.09 11.24
N ALA A 189 -25.95 -20.56 12.38
CA ALA A 189 -27.12 -21.08 13.04
C ALA A 189 -28.25 -20.94 12.02
N ALA A 190 -28.57 -22.05 11.33
CA ALA A 190 -29.83 -22.23 10.68
C ALA A 190 -30.83 -22.18 11.83
N GLY A 191 -31.29 -20.97 12.10
CA GLY A 191 -32.08 -20.63 13.26
C GLY A 191 -33.49 -20.34 12.82
N ARG A 192 -34.29 -21.43 12.82
CA ARG A 192 -35.70 -21.50 13.25
C ARG A 192 -36.66 -20.66 12.40
N GLY A 193 -37.49 -21.27 11.57
CA GLY A 193 -38.56 -22.16 12.03
C GLY A 193 -39.81 -21.32 12.18
#